data_AF-A0A9E2XUI4-F1
#
_entry.id   AF-A0A9E2XUI4-F1
#
_cell.length_a   1.000
_cell.length_b   1.000
_cell.length_c   1.000
_cell.angle_alpha   90.00
_cell.angle_beta   90.00
_cell.angle_gamma   90.00
#
_symmetry.space_group_name_H-M   'P 1'
#
loop_
_entity.id
_entity.type
_entity.pdbx_description
1 polymer ?
#
loop_
_entity_poly.entity_id
_entity_poly.type
_entity_poly.pdbx_seq_one_letter_code
_entity_poly.pdbx_strand_id
1 'polypeptide(L)' 'MDGIDTDEVVYITTLVEKNCPVCRSQRIGGSNWDGSVNHMLKTHGWKLLHVGSDWSDDYAGKTISHTVAVLARQ' A
#
# COMPACT_ATOMS: atom_id res chain seq x y z
N MET A 1 -27.45 2.78 17.06
CA MET A 1 -26.40 1.78 17.30
C MET A 1 -25.24 2.19 16.43
N ASP A 2 -24.19 2.67 17.07
CA ASP A 2 -22.97 3.21 16.47
C ASP A 2 -22.21 2.07 15.78
N GLY A 3 -22.22 2.06 14.46
CA GLY A 3 -21.57 1.04 13.65
C GLY A 3 -20.13 1.45 13.38
N ILE A 4 -19.19 0.71 13.96
CA ILE A 4 -17.73 0.72 13.75
C ILE A 4 -17.32 1.45 12.47
N ASP A 5 -16.73 2.64 12.63
CA ASP A 5 -16.00 3.33 11.57
C ASP A 5 -14.80 2.43 11.19
N THR A 6 -14.87 1.76 10.06
CA THR A 6 -13.76 0.93 9.59
C THR A 6 -12.65 1.85 9.11
N ASP A 7 -11.69 2.15 9.99
CA ASP A 7 -10.39 2.74 9.70
C ASP A 7 -9.88 2.22 8.34
N GLU A 8 -9.92 3.04 7.29
CA GLU A 8 -9.56 2.60 5.95
C GLU A 8 -8.06 2.26 5.89
N VAL A 9 -7.75 0.98 5.67
CA VAL A 9 -6.37 0.49 5.54
C VAL A 9 -6.00 0.29 4.07
N VAL A 10 -4.80 0.73 3.69
CA VAL A 10 -4.22 0.46 2.36
C VAL A 10 -2.86 -0.20 2.47
N TYR A 11 -2.66 -1.19 1.59
CA TYR A 11 -1.39 -1.86 1.39
C TYR A 11 -0.72 -1.34 0.13
N ILE A 12 0.55 -0.94 0.22
CA ILE A 12 1.38 -0.55 -0.92
C ILE A 12 2.52 -1.56 -1.00
N THR A 13 2.65 -2.25 -2.12
CA THR A 13 3.65 -3.30 -2.32
C THR A 13 4.50 -3.04 -3.55
N THR A 14 5.74 -3.52 -3.56
CA THR A 14 6.60 -3.48 -4.76
C THR A 14 6.16 -4.45 -5.86
N LEU A 15 5.22 -5.36 -5.57
CA LEU A 15 4.75 -6.37 -6.53
C LEU A 15 3.70 -5.84 -7.52
N VAL A 16 2.70 -5.12 -7.02
CA VAL A 16 1.55 -4.68 -7.82
C VAL A 16 1.38 -3.16 -7.79
N GLU A 17 1.01 -2.61 -8.93
CA GLU A 17 0.52 -1.24 -9.05
C GLU A 17 -1.01 -1.22 -9.00
N LYS A 18 -1.56 -0.21 -8.33
CA LYS A 18 -3.00 0.08 -8.30
C LYS A 18 -3.26 1.57 -8.32
N ASN A 19 -4.50 1.98 -8.51
CA ASN A 19 -4.85 3.39 -8.41
C ASN A 19 -4.84 3.83 -6.94
N CYS A 20 -4.37 5.04 -6.68
CA CYS A 20 -4.51 5.70 -5.38
C CYS A 20 -6.00 5.72 -5.00
N PRO A 21 -6.37 5.23 -3.80
CA PRO A 21 -7.77 5.16 -3.39
C PRO A 21 -8.41 6.56 -3.25
N VAL A 22 -7.60 7.60 -3.04
CA VAL A 22 -8.05 8.99 -2.87
C VAL A 22 -8.07 9.73 -4.21
N CYS A 23 -6.94 9.85 -4.91
CA CYS A 23 -6.86 10.57 -6.19
C CYS A 23 -7.56 9.87 -7.35
N ARG A 24 -7.59 8.52 -7.34
CA ARG A 24 -8.03 7.63 -8.44
C ARG A 24 -7.28 7.75 -9.78
N SER A 25 -6.50 8.81 -9.98
CA SER A 25 -5.72 9.09 -11.20
C SER A 25 -4.25 8.71 -11.12
N GLN A 26 -3.68 8.68 -9.92
CA GLN A 26 -2.27 8.36 -9.69
C GLN A 26 -2.08 6.86 -9.40
N ARG A 27 -1.10 6.22 -10.04
CA ARG A 27 -0.70 4.84 -9.72
C ARG A 27 0.17 4.82 -8.46
N ILE A 28 -0.07 3.83 -7.60
CA ILE A 28 0.69 3.56 -6.37
C ILE A 28 1.15 2.10 -6.32
N GLY A 29 2.30 1.84 -5.69
CA GLY A 29 2.94 0.53 -5.61
C GLY A 29 3.96 0.28 -6.72
N GLY A 30 4.26 -1.00 -6.97
CA GLY A 30 5.20 -1.43 -7.99
C GLY A 30 6.61 -0.86 -7.79
N SER A 31 7.26 -0.49 -8.89
CA SER A 31 8.61 0.10 -8.88
C SER A 31 8.70 1.47 -8.21
N ASN A 32 7.59 2.21 -8.10
CA ASN A 32 7.52 3.53 -7.46
C ASN A 32 7.01 3.45 -6.01
N TRP A 33 7.41 2.41 -5.27
CA TRP A 33 6.88 2.14 -3.94
C TRP A 33 7.13 3.27 -2.94
N ASP A 34 8.35 3.81 -2.89
CA ASP A 34 8.73 4.89 -1.97
C ASP A 34 7.99 6.20 -2.27
N GLY A 35 7.86 6.55 -3.56
CA GLY A 35 7.07 7.69 -4.01
C GLY A 35 5.59 7.54 -3.67
N SER A 36 5.08 6.31 -3.75
CA SER A 36 3.69 5.97 -3.42
C SER A 36 3.40 6.11 -1.92
N VAL A 37 4.29 5.59 -1.06
CA VAL A 37 4.18 5.76 0.39
C VAL A 37 4.24 7.25 0.75
N ASN A 38 5.23 7.97 0.21
CA ASN A 38 5.36 9.40 0.44
C ASN A 38 4.13 10.21 -0.01
N HIS A 39 3.52 9.84 -1.15
CA HIS A 39 2.28 10.44 -1.62
C HIS A 39 1.14 10.27 -0.60
N MET A 40 0.93 9.06 -0.08
CA MET A 40 -0.11 8.84 0.93
C MET A 40 0.14 9.63 2.22
N LEU A 41 1.38 9.66 2.70
CA LEU A 41 1.74 10.36 3.94
C LEU A 41 1.60 11.88 3.79
N LYS A 42 2.15 12.45 2.72
CA LYS A 42 2.26 13.91 2.55
C LYS A 42 1.06 14.55 1.89
N THR A 43 0.44 13.88 0.91
CA THR A 43 -0.68 14.43 0.15
C THR A 43 -2.03 14.12 0.80
N HIS A 44 -2.15 12.96 1.45
CA HIS A 44 -3.44 12.50 2.00
C HIS A 44 -3.46 12.41 3.52
N GLY A 45 -2.34 12.66 4.21
CA GLY A 45 -2.28 12.65 5.67
C GLY A 45 -2.50 11.26 6.28
N TRP A 46 -2.19 10.19 5.54
CA TRP A 46 -2.31 8.84 6.08
C TRP A 46 -1.19 8.57 7.09
N LYS A 47 -1.42 7.62 8.00
CA LYS A 47 -0.43 7.18 8.99
C LYS A 47 0.20 5.86 8.57
N LEU A 48 1.54 5.80 8.57
CA LEU A 48 2.26 4.54 8.39
C LEU A 48 2.11 3.67 9.65
N LEU A 49 1.57 2.48 9.49
CA LEU A 49 1.42 1.50 10.58
C LEU A 49 2.57 0.50 10.62
N HIS A 50 2.97 0.00 9.45
CA HIS A 50 3.99 -1.04 9.35
C HIS A 50 4.72 -0.99 8.00
N VAL A 51 5.99 -1.39 8.00
CA VAL A 51 6.77 -1.72 6.80
C VAL A 51 7.44 -3.06 7.02
N GLY A 52 7.26 -3.97 6.08
CA GLY A 52 7.80 -5.33 6.18
C GLY A 52 8.03 -5.96 4.82
N SER A 53 8.39 -7.23 4.87
CA SER A 53 8.57 -8.08 3.68
C SER A 53 7.48 -9.13 3.64
N ASP A 54 7.00 -9.40 2.44
CA ASP A 54 6.08 -10.49 2.13
C ASP A 54 6.70 -11.37 1.03
N TRP A 55 6.28 -12.63 0.95
CA TRP A 55 6.80 -13.58 -0.03
C TRP A 55 5.65 -14.21 -0.80
N SER A 56 5.82 -14.29 -2.12
CA SER A 56 4.87 -14.97 -3.00
C SER A 56 5.61 -15.83 -4.01
N ASP A 57 4.95 -16.81 -4.59
CA ASP A 57 5.52 -17.61 -5.67
C ASP A 57 5.10 -17.03 -7.03
N ASP A 58 6.07 -16.86 -7.93
CA ASP A 58 5.81 -16.52 -9.33
C ASP A 58 5.20 -17.72 -10.09
N TYR A 59 4.70 -17.50 -11.30
CA TYR A 59 4.18 -18.55 -12.19
C TYR A 59 5.16 -19.70 -12.45
N ALA A 60 6.47 -19.45 -12.34
CA ALA A 60 7.50 -20.49 -12.44
C ALA A 60 7.75 -21.28 -11.12
N GLY A 61 7.00 -21.02 -10.05
CA GLY A 61 7.19 -21.61 -8.72
C GLY A 61 8.40 -21.05 -7.96
N LYS A 62 8.92 -19.89 -8.38
CA LYS A 62 10.02 -19.21 -7.70
C LYS A 62 9.48 -18.27 -6.65
N THR A 63 9.92 -18.43 -5.41
CA THR A 63 9.60 -17.50 -4.33
C THR A 63 10.30 -16.15 -4.55
N ILE A 64 9.51 -15.09 -4.53
CA ILE A 64 9.91 -13.70 -4.70
C ILE A 64 9.52 -12.91 -3.44
N SER A 65 10.43 -12.07 -2.96
CA SER A 65 10.20 -11.19 -1.81
C SER A 65 9.77 -9.81 -2.28
N HIS A 66 8.79 -9.21 -1.59
CA HIS A 66 8.28 -7.88 -1.87
C HIS A 66 8.22 -7.05 -0.60
N THR A 67 8.45 -5.75 -0.74
CA THR A 67 8.31 -4.81 0.38
C THR A 67 6.86 -4.34 0.44
N VAL A 68 6.28 -4.34 1.63
CA VAL A 68 4.90 -3.91 1.88
C VAL A 68 4.87 -2.80 2.92
N ALA A 69 4.14 -1.73 2.64
CA ALA A 69 3.74 -0.72 3.61
C ALA A 69 2.25 -0.84 3.90
N VAL A 70 1.90 -0.81 5.18
CA VAL A 70 0.51 -0.74 5.68
C VAL A 70 0.26 0.66 6.19
N LEU A 71 -0.75 1.34 5.65
CA LEU A 71 -1.14 2.67 6.08
C LEU A 71 -2.61 2.70 6.46
N ALA A 72 -2.96 3.49 7.47
CA ALA A 72 -4.34 3.77 7.87
C ALA A 72 -4.69 5.23 7.63
N ARG A 73 -5.94 5.46 7.25
CA ARG A 73 -6.53 6.80 7.13
C ARG A 73 -6.70 7.41 8.51
N GLN A 74 -6.27 8.67 8.67
CA GLN A 74 -6.48 9.46 9.89
C GLN A 74 -7.84 10.13 9.90
#